data_AF-A0A8I2K4Q5-F1
#
_entry.id   AF-A0A8I2K4Q5-F1
#
_cell.length_a   1.000
_cell.length_b   1.000
_cell.length_c   1.000
_cell.angle_alpha   90.00
_cell.angle_beta   90.00
_cell.angle_gamma   90.00
#
_symmetry.space_group_name_H-M   'P 1'
#
loop_
_entity.id
_entity.type
_entity.pdbx_description
1 polymer ?
#
loop_
_entity_poly.entity_id
_entity_poly.type
_entity_poly.pdbx_seq_one_letter_code
_entity_poly.pdbx_strand_id
1 'polypeptide(L)'
;MMNKKNIFLCLAAMLIAVLVLHLVYQTIDQRVREEIETKEEYVGDIETTGKKWLNGHLGLFFRFKYLGNINWLIIPLLIWFFVSKARKKLERWQMALVFVWLFTVLLIAVKGYANPRYQLTLFPITSVMVLFLLWKFLEDKKKYTRIFCFSFVAVMCIFNILHYFDNYKATWNLRVALSNPYFPQDLVNYLNTSKDINDESRVFVINQPIFYYHTQKKGVDYLSPYAVFAWIEFRKKVGSRRKAFRLLKKAYKVNYILLKAIHKRFYRSIMLEEFLNCECKLVREDNGWLLYKLRDKLLEEELQAPAHKQIKVWYGDQLKPPGTIKDVKEISPSLFRLSRRGIYKFEVKDKKQKTILVHQTRIKKGEKNRIQFGYEFNRRGLDEKIPEGKYVNFVVRTAISPNLLNIHNCIIAVDYRESDKTWEQEKTVFTSHQWRTYIVSKKVRPGTTRLILMFRFTPQSQKDRLRIKDTKIVISEKPL
;
A
#
# COMPACT_ATOMS: atom_id res chain seq x y z
N MET A 1 -63.34 -21.21 2.03
CA MET A 1 -62.34 -21.92 1.20
C MET A 1 -62.05 -21.09 -0.04
N MET A 2 -60.78 -21.04 -0.46
CA MET A 2 -60.38 -20.32 -1.67
C MET A 2 -60.91 -21.09 -2.88
N ASN A 3 -61.69 -20.44 -3.75
CA ASN A 3 -62.11 -21.06 -5.01
C ASN A 3 -60.84 -21.40 -5.81
N LYS A 4 -60.70 -22.64 -6.30
CA LYS A 4 -59.53 -23.11 -7.08
C LYS A 4 -59.15 -22.11 -8.20
N LYS A 5 -60.14 -21.45 -8.79
CA LYS A 5 -59.98 -20.40 -9.81
C LYS A 5 -59.12 -19.21 -9.32
N ASN A 6 -59.30 -18.76 -8.08
CA ASN A 6 -58.53 -17.64 -7.51
C ASN A 6 -57.09 -18.03 -7.19
N ILE A 7 -56.84 -19.29 -6.80
CA ILE A 7 -55.48 -19.80 -6.60
C ILE A 7 -54.73 -19.78 -7.92
N PHE A 8 -55.37 -20.32 -8.96
CA PHE A 8 -54.80 -20.38 -10.30
C PHE A 8 -54.49 -18.98 -10.86
N LEU A 9 -55.40 -18.02 -10.72
CA LEU A 9 -55.19 -16.63 -11.13
C LEU A 9 -54.00 -15.97 -10.41
N CYS A 10 -53.86 -16.16 -9.10
CA CYS A 10 -52.72 -15.62 -8.35
C CYS A 10 -51.40 -16.25 -8.79
N LEU A 11 -51.36 -17.56 -9.02
CA LEU A 11 -50.16 -18.25 -9.50
C LEU A 11 -49.79 -17.81 -10.92
N ALA A 12 -50.76 -17.69 -11.82
CA ALA A 12 -50.56 -17.19 -13.17
C ALA A 12 -50.03 -15.76 -13.18
N ALA A 13 -50.60 -14.87 -12.36
CA ALA A 13 -50.13 -13.49 -12.22
C ALA A 13 -48.69 -13.43 -11.67
N MET A 14 -48.36 -14.28 -10.69
CA MET A 14 -47.00 -14.37 -10.15
C MET A 14 -46.00 -14.86 -11.20
N LEU A 15 -46.37 -15.89 -11.97
CA LEU A 15 -45.54 -16.41 -13.07
C LEU A 15 -45.31 -15.34 -14.15
N ILE A 16 -46.36 -14.64 -14.58
CA ILE A 16 -46.24 -13.54 -15.55
C ILE A 16 -45.31 -12.45 -15.00
N ALA A 17 -45.46 -12.07 -13.73
CA ALA A 17 -44.61 -11.04 -13.15
C ALA A 17 -43.14 -11.48 -13.05
N VAL A 18 -42.87 -12.75 -12.77
CA VAL A 18 -41.51 -13.33 -12.82
C VAL A 18 -40.96 -13.31 -14.25
N LEU A 19 -41.76 -13.66 -15.25
CA LEU A 19 -41.35 -13.63 -16.66
C LEU A 19 -41.07 -12.20 -17.12
N VAL A 20 -41.89 -11.22 -16.73
CA VAL A 20 -41.66 -9.80 -17.02
C VAL A 20 -40.39 -9.32 -16.32
N LEU A 21 -40.18 -9.66 -15.05
CA LEU A 21 -38.93 -9.33 -14.35
C LEU A 21 -37.73 -9.95 -15.05
N HIS A 22 -37.82 -11.22 -15.45
CA HIS A 22 -36.76 -11.90 -16.18
C HIS A 22 -36.45 -11.19 -17.49
N LEU A 23 -37.47 -10.86 -18.29
CA LEU A 23 -37.32 -10.14 -19.56
C LEU A 23 -36.71 -8.75 -19.34
N VAL A 24 -37.24 -7.97 -18.39
CA VAL A 24 -36.74 -6.63 -18.06
C VAL A 24 -35.26 -6.68 -17.65
N TYR A 25 -34.87 -7.64 -16.81
CA TYR A 25 -33.46 -7.79 -16.43
C TYR A 25 -32.60 -8.28 -17.59
N GLN A 26 -33.08 -9.18 -18.45
CA GLN A 26 -32.32 -9.60 -19.64
C GLN A 26 -32.12 -8.45 -20.62
N THR A 27 -33.15 -7.65 -20.89
CA THR A 27 -33.09 -6.54 -21.85
C THR A 27 -32.26 -5.37 -21.31
N ILE A 28 -32.35 -5.07 -20.00
CA ILE A 28 -31.66 -3.92 -19.39
C ILE A 28 -30.25 -4.25 -18.91
N ASP A 29 -30.01 -5.49 -18.44
CA ASP A 29 -28.69 -5.97 -18.02
C ASP A 29 -27.95 -6.72 -19.13
N GLN A 30 -28.43 -6.64 -20.39
CA GLN A 30 -27.65 -7.07 -21.54
C GLN A 30 -26.27 -6.43 -21.45
N ARG A 31 -25.27 -7.25 -21.16
CA ARG A 31 -23.89 -6.80 -20.93
C ARG A 31 -23.44 -6.16 -22.23
N VAL A 32 -23.39 -4.84 -22.27
CA VAL A 32 -22.63 -4.09 -23.28
C VAL A 32 -21.16 -4.36 -22.96
N ARG A 33 -20.69 -5.56 -23.31
CA ARG A 33 -19.32 -6.03 -23.02
C ARG A 33 -18.28 -5.11 -23.65
N GLU A 34 -18.62 -4.48 -24.77
CA GLU A 34 -17.70 -3.66 -25.55
C GLU A 34 -17.48 -2.24 -24.97
N GLU A 35 -18.43 -1.68 -24.21
CA GLU A 35 -18.27 -0.32 -23.63
C GLU A 35 -17.56 -0.30 -22.27
N ILE A 36 -17.65 -1.38 -21.49
CA ILE A 36 -17.10 -1.43 -20.12
C ILE A 36 -15.57 -1.51 -20.12
N GLU A 37 -14.96 -2.04 -21.18
CA GLU A 37 -13.50 -2.21 -21.28
C GLU A 37 -12.74 -0.91 -21.59
N THR A 38 -13.42 0.14 -22.07
CA THR A 38 -12.73 1.32 -22.65
C THR A 38 -12.79 2.60 -21.82
N LYS A 39 -13.63 2.70 -20.78
CA LYS A 39 -13.79 3.94 -19.99
C LYS A 39 -13.58 3.71 -18.49
N GLU A 40 -12.46 4.21 -17.96
CA GLU A 40 -12.14 4.24 -16.52
C GLU A 40 -13.22 4.93 -15.67
N GLU A 41 -14.07 5.77 -16.27
CA GLU A 41 -15.23 6.42 -15.61
C GLU A 41 -16.23 5.42 -15.01
N TYR A 42 -16.33 4.20 -15.52
CA TYR A 42 -17.31 3.22 -15.05
C TYR A 42 -16.87 2.37 -13.85
N VAL A 43 -15.63 2.53 -13.38
CA VAL A 43 -15.08 1.71 -12.26
C VAL A 43 -15.79 2.01 -10.92
N GLY A 44 -16.69 2.99 -10.86
CA GLY A 44 -17.47 3.30 -9.66
C GLY A 44 -18.94 3.68 -9.88
N ASP A 45 -19.49 3.62 -11.09
CA ASP A 45 -20.82 4.14 -11.41
C ASP A 45 -21.77 3.09 -12.03
N ILE A 46 -23.08 3.41 -12.11
CA ILE A 46 -24.03 2.54 -12.81
C ILE A 46 -23.80 2.67 -14.32
N GLU A 47 -23.35 1.56 -14.94
CA GLU A 47 -22.77 1.47 -16.29
C GLU A 47 -23.65 2.03 -17.42
N THR A 48 -24.98 1.89 -17.35
CA THR A 48 -25.88 2.32 -18.44
C THR A 48 -27.09 3.10 -17.91
N THR A 49 -27.68 3.93 -18.77
CA THR A 49 -28.93 4.66 -18.48
C THR A 49 -30.08 3.69 -18.12
N GLY A 50 -30.14 2.53 -18.79
CA GLY A 50 -31.09 1.48 -18.45
C GLY A 50 -30.88 0.94 -17.03
N LYS A 51 -29.64 0.64 -16.63
CA LYS A 51 -29.32 0.20 -15.26
C LYS A 51 -29.57 1.31 -14.23
N LYS A 52 -29.42 2.59 -14.58
CA LYS A 52 -29.78 3.74 -13.71
C LYS A 52 -31.28 3.76 -13.47
N TRP A 53 -32.08 3.51 -14.51
CA TRP A 53 -33.53 3.40 -14.39
C TRP A 53 -33.94 2.18 -13.56
N LEU A 54 -33.33 1.02 -13.78
CA LEU A 54 -33.63 -0.21 -13.03
C LEU A 54 -33.41 -0.08 -11.51
N ASN A 55 -32.38 0.68 -11.10
CA ASN A 55 -32.13 0.95 -9.69
C ASN A 55 -33.01 2.07 -9.09
N GLY A 56 -33.90 2.68 -9.89
CA GLY A 56 -34.79 3.75 -9.48
C GLY A 56 -34.05 5.04 -9.07
N HIS A 57 -34.78 6.01 -8.53
CA HIS A 57 -34.20 7.31 -8.15
C HIS A 57 -33.20 7.16 -6.99
N LEU A 58 -33.46 6.25 -6.04
CA LEU A 58 -32.52 5.91 -4.97
C LEU A 58 -31.22 5.28 -5.54
N GLY A 59 -31.31 4.56 -6.66
CA GLY A 59 -30.17 4.05 -7.40
C GLY A 59 -29.24 5.16 -7.92
N LEU A 60 -29.82 6.26 -8.41
CA LEU A 60 -29.09 7.45 -8.85
C LEU A 60 -28.46 8.21 -7.68
N PHE A 61 -29.19 8.43 -6.58
CA PHE A 61 -28.67 9.19 -5.43
C PHE A 61 -27.65 8.43 -4.60
N PHE A 62 -27.77 7.11 -4.50
CA PHE A 62 -26.98 6.30 -3.58
C PHE A 62 -26.10 5.24 -4.24
N ARG A 63 -26.06 5.22 -5.59
CA ARG A 63 -25.34 4.21 -6.39
C ARG A 63 -25.64 2.78 -5.94
N PHE A 64 -26.86 2.51 -5.50
CA PHE A 64 -27.25 1.17 -5.07
C PHE A 64 -27.34 0.25 -6.27
N LYS A 65 -26.20 -0.31 -6.67
CA LYS A 65 -26.14 -1.28 -7.75
C LYS A 65 -26.97 -2.52 -7.40
N TYR A 66 -27.23 -2.79 -6.11
CA TYR A 66 -27.72 -4.08 -5.59
C TYR A 66 -29.12 -4.09 -4.97
N LEU A 67 -29.84 -2.96 -4.93
CA LEU A 67 -31.24 -2.93 -4.45
C LEU A 67 -32.26 -3.14 -5.59
N GLY A 68 -31.88 -2.83 -6.84
CA GLY A 68 -32.67 -3.13 -8.04
C GLY A 68 -34.12 -2.67 -7.97
N ASN A 69 -35.03 -3.57 -8.37
CA ASN A 69 -36.46 -3.31 -8.42
C ASN A 69 -37.13 -3.06 -7.04
N ILE A 70 -36.46 -3.34 -5.90
CA ILE A 70 -37.00 -3.05 -4.56
C ILE A 70 -37.07 -1.53 -4.33
N ASN A 71 -36.15 -0.77 -4.94
CA ASN A 71 -36.17 0.69 -4.85
C ASN A 71 -37.46 1.30 -5.44
N TRP A 72 -38.03 0.65 -6.46
CA TRP A 72 -39.30 1.06 -7.06
C TRP A 72 -40.49 0.85 -6.13
N LEU A 73 -40.40 -0.10 -5.20
CA LEU A 73 -41.45 -0.36 -4.21
C LEU A 73 -41.33 0.52 -2.98
N ILE A 74 -40.11 0.76 -2.50
CA ILE A 74 -39.93 1.45 -1.21
C ILE A 74 -40.31 2.92 -1.27
N ILE A 75 -40.05 3.63 -2.39
CA ILE A 75 -40.37 5.06 -2.50
C ILE A 75 -41.90 5.29 -2.45
N PRO A 76 -42.74 4.63 -3.28
CA PRO A 76 -44.18 4.80 -3.19
C PRO A 76 -44.75 4.38 -1.83
N LEU A 77 -44.22 3.32 -1.23
CA LEU A 77 -44.65 2.86 0.09
C LEU A 77 -44.31 3.87 1.19
N LEU A 78 -43.15 4.53 1.12
CA LEU A 78 -42.78 5.62 2.03
C LEU A 78 -43.68 6.85 1.84
N ILE A 79 -43.90 7.28 0.60
CA ILE A 79 -44.80 8.39 0.29
C ILE A 79 -46.20 8.10 0.84
N TRP A 80 -46.73 6.91 0.56
CA TRP A 80 -48.00 6.46 1.10
C TRP A 80 -48.02 6.49 2.62
N PHE A 81 -46.96 5.99 3.29
CA PHE A 81 -46.88 5.95 4.75
C PHE A 81 -46.91 7.36 5.35
N PHE A 82 -46.14 8.31 4.80
CA PHE A 82 -46.13 9.69 5.27
C PHE A 82 -47.44 10.43 4.99
N VAL A 83 -48.05 10.23 3.81
CA VAL A 83 -49.35 10.83 3.46
C VAL A 83 -50.48 10.24 4.31
N SER A 84 -50.45 8.93 4.55
CA SER A 84 -51.45 8.25 5.38
C SER A 84 -51.38 8.67 6.83
N LYS A 85 -50.19 9.04 7.33
CA LYS A 85 -50.02 9.65 8.66
C LYS A 85 -50.81 10.95 8.81
N ALA A 86 -50.91 11.75 7.75
CA ALA A 86 -51.72 12.97 7.78
C ALA A 86 -53.22 12.66 7.99
N ARG A 87 -53.64 11.41 7.75
CA ARG A 87 -55.03 10.94 7.84
C ARG A 87 -55.31 9.99 9.02
N LYS A 88 -54.31 9.24 9.49
CA LYS A 88 -54.42 8.25 10.59
C LYS A 88 -53.28 8.44 11.60
N LYS A 89 -53.57 8.36 12.91
CA LYS A 89 -52.54 8.36 13.97
C LYS A 89 -51.70 7.09 13.87
N LEU A 90 -50.52 7.18 13.25
CA LEU A 90 -49.51 6.13 13.28
C LEU A 90 -48.84 6.05 14.66
N GLU A 91 -48.45 4.86 15.08
CA GLU A 91 -47.77 4.65 16.35
C GLU A 91 -46.35 5.20 16.31
N ARG A 92 -45.86 5.75 17.43
CA ARG A 92 -44.56 6.44 17.49
C ARG A 92 -43.37 5.55 17.11
N TRP A 93 -43.42 4.26 17.47
CA TRP A 93 -42.34 3.32 17.14
C TRP A 93 -42.23 3.07 15.64
N GLN A 94 -43.33 3.13 14.88
CA GLN A 94 -43.34 2.96 13.42
C GLN A 94 -42.59 4.12 12.75
N MET A 95 -42.80 5.34 13.25
CA MET A 95 -42.05 6.52 12.81
C MET A 95 -40.56 6.42 13.17
N ALA A 96 -40.25 5.96 14.38
CA ALA A 96 -38.87 5.75 14.80
C ALA A 96 -38.16 4.74 13.88
N LEU A 97 -38.83 3.64 13.52
CA LEU A 97 -38.28 2.65 12.59
C LEU A 97 -37.95 3.25 11.21
N VAL A 98 -38.90 3.99 10.62
CA VAL A 98 -38.69 4.67 9.32
C VAL A 98 -37.53 5.66 9.41
N PHE A 99 -37.45 6.42 10.50
CA PHE A 99 -36.41 7.41 10.70
C PHE A 99 -35.03 6.77 10.85
N VAL A 100 -34.93 5.70 11.65
CA VAL A 100 -33.68 4.92 11.81
C VAL A 100 -33.26 4.32 10.47
N TRP A 101 -34.21 3.79 9.69
CA TRP A 101 -33.94 3.28 8.35
C TRP A 101 -33.40 4.38 7.42
N LEU A 102 -34.07 5.53 7.34
CA LEU A 102 -33.62 6.69 6.54
C LEU A 102 -32.24 7.19 6.96
N PHE A 103 -31.99 7.27 8.27
CA PHE A 103 -30.70 7.67 8.81
C PHE A 103 -29.60 6.67 8.47
N THR A 104 -29.90 5.37 8.53
CA THR A 104 -28.96 4.30 8.14
C THR A 104 -28.62 4.39 6.65
N VAL A 105 -29.62 4.59 5.80
CA VAL A 105 -29.43 4.82 4.35
C VAL A 105 -28.55 6.04 4.12
N LEU A 106 -28.80 7.16 4.82
CA LEU A 106 -28.00 8.38 4.71
C LEU A 106 -26.55 8.18 5.19
N LEU A 107 -26.34 7.50 6.31
CA LEU A 107 -25.00 7.20 6.81
C LEU A 107 -24.20 6.35 5.82
N ILE A 108 -24.81 5.31 5.27
CA ILE A 108 -24.17 4.43 4.30
C ILE A 108 -23.98 5.15 2.97
N ALA A 109 -24.89 6.06 2.59
CA ALA A 109 -24.70 6.94 1.46
C ALA A 109 -23.47 7.85 1.62
N VAL A 110 -23.27 8.46 2.78
CA VAL A 110 -22.15 9.40 3.01
C VAL A 110 -20.82 8.66 3.20
N LYS A 111 -20.82 7.58 3.98
CA LYS A 111 -19.58 6.87 4.37
C LYS A 111 -19.24 5.69 3.47
N GLY A 112 -20.24 5.09 2.84
CA GLY A 112 -20.14 3.83 2.12
C GLY A 112 -20.45 3.90 0.64
N TYR A 113 -20.66 5.09 0.08
CA TYR A 113 -21.04 5.34 -1.32
C TYR A 113 -20.31 4.44 -2.34
N ALA A 114 -18.99 4.31 -2.20
CA ALA A 114 -18.13 3.59 -3.12
C ALA A 114 -17.82 2.14 -2.72
N ASN A 115 -18.34 1.65 -1.58
CA ASN A 115 -18.02 0.33 -1.08
C ASN A 115 -19.24 -0.62 -1.24
N PRO A 116 -19.18 -1.58 -2.18
CA PRO A 116 -20.29 -2.48 -2.46
C PRO A 116 -20.71 -3.32 -1.25
N ARG A 117 -19.78 -3.56 -0.29
CA ARG A 117 -20.09 -4.31 0.93
C ARG A 117 -21.13 -3.59 1.80
N TYR A 118 -21.04 -2.26 1.93
CA TYR A 118 -22.03 -1.50 2.70
C TYR A 118 -23.39 -1.42 2.01
N GLN A 119 -23.40 -1.43 0.68
CA GLN A 119 -24.64 -1.49 -0.08
C GLN A 119 -25.33 -2.86 0.10
N LEU A 120 -24.57 -3.96 0.11
CA LEU A 120 -25.11 -5.29 0.41
C LEU A 120 -25.69 -5.38 1.84
N THR A 121 -25.12 -4.68 2.82
CA THR A 121 -25.70 -4.63 4.18
C THR A 121 -27.04 -3.89 4.27
N LEU A 122 -27.33 -2.98 3.33
CA LEU A 122 -28.62 -2.28 3.29
C LEU A 122 -29.74 -3.14 2.72
N PHE A 123 -29.43 -4.16 1.92
CA PHE A 123 -30.43 -5.04 1.31
C PHE A 123 -31.37 -5.66 2.35
N PRO A 124 -30.91 -6.41 3.37
CA PRO A 124 -31.81 -7.03 4.35
C PRO A 124 -32.63 -6.00 5.13
N ILE A 125 -32.00 -4.88 5.52
CA ILE A 125 -32.65 -3.79 6.24
C ILE A 125 -33.78 -3.16 5.38
N THR A 126 -33.52 -2.96 4.10
CA THR A 126 -34.48 -2.40 3.13
C THR A 126 -35.61 -3.39 2.83
N SER A 127 -35.32 -4.67 2.67
CA SER A 127 -36.34 -5.71 2.50
C SER A 127 -37.29 -5.77 3.69
N VAL A 128 -36.77 -5.75 4.92
CA VAL A 128 -37.60 -5.70 6.15
C VAL A 128 -38.46 -4.44 6.15
N MET A 129 -37.90 -3.30 5.76
CA MET A 129 -38.64 -2.05 5.68
C MET A 129 -39.77 -2.10 4.66
N VAL A 130 -39.52 -2.65 3.46
CA VAL A 130 -40.57 -2.85 2.45
C VAL A 130 -41.66 -3.78 2.95
N LEU A 131 -41.31 -4.90 3.58
CA LEU A 131 -42.29 -5.83 4.15
C LEU A 131 -43.13 -5.17 5.24
N PHE A 132 -42.52 -4.37 6.11
CA PHE A 132 -43.22 -3.59 7.13
C PHE A 132 -44.20 -2.58 6.52
N LEU A 133 -43.75 -1.77 5.57
CA LEU A 133 -44.61 -0.77 4.92
C LEU A 133 -45.74 -1.43 4.13
N LEU A 134 -45.45 -2.55 3.46
CA LEU A 134 -46.44 -3.34 2.73
C LEU A 134 -47.49 -3.94 3.68
N TRP A 135 -47.08 -4.44 4.85
CA TRP A 135 -48.00 -4.91 5.87
C TRP A 135 -49.03 -3.83 6.22
N LYS A 136 -48.54 -2.61 6.48
CA LYS A 136 -49.40 -1.48 6.85
C LYS A 136 -50.28 -1.03 5.69
N PHE A 137 -49.76 -1.03 4.47
CA PHE A 137 -50.53 -0.72 3.27
C PHE A 137 -51.71 -1.68 3.05
N LEU A 138 -51.54 -2.95 3.44
CA LEU A 138 -52.51 -4.02 3.21
C LEU A 138 -53.32 -4.40 4.45
N GLU A 139 -53.24 -3.65 5.55
CA GLU A 139 -53.90 -3.96 6.83
C GLU A 139 -55.42 -4.12 6.66
N ASP A 140 -56.03 -3.24 5.86
CA ASP A 140 -57.47 -3.22 5.56
C ASP A 140 -57.87 -4.10 4.34
N LYS A 141 -56.94 -4.89 3.79
CA LYS A 141 -57.15 -5.69 2.57
C LYS A 141 -57.47 -7.16 2.88
N LYS A 142 -58.17 -7.81 1.95
CA LYS A 142 -58.52 -9.24 2.05
C LYS A 142 -57.27 -10.10 2.25
N LYS A 143 -57.38 -11.15 3.08
CA LYS A 143 -56.30 -12.09 3.41
C LYS A 143 -55.52 -12.58 2.18
N TYR A 144 -56.21 -12.91 1.10
CA TYR A 144 -55.60 -13.43 -0.12
C TYR A 144 -54.75 -12.40 -0.87
N THR A 145 -55.21 -11.14 -0.90
CA THR A 145 -54.42 -10.02 -1.46
C THR A 145 -53.13 -9.83 -0.67
N ARG A 146 -53.19 -9.93 0.66
CA ARG A 146 -52.00 -9.88 1.53
C ARG A 146 -51.02 -10.98 1.17
N ILE A 147 -51.47 -12.24 1.13
CA ILE A 147 -50.62 -13.39 0.81
C ILE A 147 -49.96 -13.21 -0.55
N PHE A 148 -50.72 -12.81 -1.58
CA PHE A 148 -50.20 -12.57 -2.91
C PHE A 148 -49.11 -11.49 -2.93
N CYS A 149 -49.37 -10.32 -2.34
CA CYS A 149 -48.40 -9.22 -2.33
C CYS A 149 -47.13 -9.57 -1.56
N PHE A 150 -47.24 -10.26 -0.41
CA PHE A 150 -46.08 -10.72 0.34
C PHE A 150 -45.25 -11.75 -0.43
N SER A 151 -45.92 -12.72 -1.07
CA SER A 151 -45.25 -13.73 -1.89
C SER A 151 -44.54 -13.07 -3.07
N PHE A 152 -45.18 -12.10 -3.71
CA PHE A 152 -44.61 -11.35 -4.83
C PHE A 152 -43.35 -10.56 -4.41
N VAL A 153 -43.40 -9.83 -3.29
CA VAL A 153 -42.22 -9.10 -2.79
C VAL A 153 -41.11 -10.06 -2.36
N ALA A 154 -41.44 -11.21 -1.77
CA ALA A 154 -40.45 -12.23 -1.45
C ALA A 154 -39.74 -12.75 -2.71
N VAL A 155 -40.50 -13.06 -3.77
CA VAL A 155 -39.95 -13.46 -5.07
C VAL A 155 -39.07 -12.36 -5.66
N MET A 156 -39.48 -11.09 -5.60
CA MET A 156 -38.64 -9.97 -6.05
C MET A 156 -37.34 -9.86 -5.27
N CYS A 157 -37.37 -10.06 -3.95
CA CYS A 157 -36.18 -10.04 -3.11
C CYS A 157 -35.22 -11.17 -3.45
N ILE A 158 -35.74 -12.40 -3.61
CA ILE A 158 -34.93 -13.57 -4.01
C ILE A 158 -34.32 -13.35 -5.39
N PHE A 159 -35.11 -12.87 -6.35
CA PHE A 159 -34.64 -12.62 -7.71
C PHE A 159 -33.51 -11.57 -7.74
N ASN A 160 -33.65 -10.47 -6.99
CA ASN A 160 -32.56 -9.50 -6.84
C ASN A 160 -31.30 -10.12 -6.26
N ILE A 161 -31.41 -10.88 -5.17
CA ILE A 161 -30.27 -11.56 -4.55
C ILE A 161 -29.57 -12.43 -5.60
N LEU A 162 -30.30 -13.32 -6.27
CA LEU A 162 -29.71 -14.25 -7.24
C LEU A 162 -28.99 -13.51 -8.37
N HIS A 163 -29.68 -12.56 -9.00
CA HIS A 163 -29.12 -11.76 -10.10
C HIS A 163 -27.85 -10.99 -9.68
N TYR A 164 -27.88 -10.35 -8.51
CA TYR A 164 -26.75 -9.56 -8.03
C TYR A 164 -25.59 -10.39 -7.51
N PHE A 165 -25.86 -11.52 -6.88
CA PHE A 165 -24.81 -12.43 -6.43
C PHE A 165 -24.01 -12.99 -7.61
N ASP A 166 -24.66 -13.32 -8.73
CA ASP A 166 -23.97 -13.81 -9.92
C ASP A 166 -23.08 -12.71 -10.54
N ASN A 167 -23.58 -11.48 -10.65
CA ASN A 167 -22.81 -10.35 -11.14
C ASN A 167 -21.66 -9.97 -10.18
N TYR A 168 -21.89 -10.03 -8.87
CA TYR A 168 -20.86 -9.83 -7.84
C TYR A 168 -19.79 -10.92 -7.93
N LYS A 169 -20.19 -12.19 -8.05
CA LYS A 169 -19.30 -13.34 -8.20
C LYS A 169 -18.46 -13.23 -9.47
N ALA A 170 -19.05 -12.86 -10.60
CA ALA A 170 -18.32 -12.63 -11.85
C ALA A 170 -17.28 -11.50 -11.70
N THR A 171 -17.67 -10.36 -11.12
CA THR A 171 -16.76 -9.23 -10.87
C THR A 171 -15.64 -9.61 -9.91
N TRP A 172 -15.98 -10.35 -8.86
CA TRP A 172 -15.02 -10.85 -7.88
C TRP A 172 -14.04 -11.83 -8.51
N ASN A 173 -14.53 -12.80 -9.28
CA ASN A 173 -13.70 -13.76 -10.01
C ASN A 173 -12.76 -13.06 -10.99
N LEU A 174 -13.23 -12.03 -11.70
CA LEU A 174 -12.36 -11.22 -12.58
C LEU A 174 -11.29 -10.50 -11.77
N ARG A 175 -11.64 -9.84 -10.65
CA ARG A 175 -10.65 -9.18 -9.77
C ARG A 175 -9.64 -10.16 -9.22
N VAL A 176 -10.06 -11.36 -8.83
CA VAL A 176 -9.20 -12.45 -8.38
C VAL A 176 -8.30 -12.88 -9.52
N ALA A 177 -8.83 -13.16 -10.70
CA ALA A 177 -8.07 -13.57 -11.89
C ALA A 177 -7.01 -12.54 -12.28
N LEU A 178 -7.36 -11.25 -12.27
CA LEU A 178 -6.41 -10.15 -12.53
C LEU A 178 -5.36 -10.00 -11.43
N SER A 179 -5.69 -10.33 -10.18
CA SER A 179 -4.77 -10.22 -9.04
C SER A 179 -3.89 -11.46 -8.85
N ASN A 180 -4.33 -12.63 -9.33
CA ASN A 180 -3.70 -13.92 -9.08
C ASN A 180 -2.25 -14.01 -9.62
N PRO A 181 -1.94 -13.51 -10.85
CA PRO A 181 -0.55 -13.47 -11.33
C PRO A 181 0.39 -12.64 -10.44
N TYR A 182 -0.15 -11.69 -9.69
CA TYR A 182 0.58 -10.81 -8.78
C TYR A 182 0.48 -11.25 -7.30
N PHE A 183 -0.09 -12.44 -7.06
CA PHE A 183 -0.13 -13.02 -5.72
C PHE A 183 1.30 -13.40 -5.30
N PRO A 184 1.77 -13.01 -4.11
CA PRO A 184 3.14 -13.25 -3.67
C PRO A 184 3.28 -14.67 -3.10
N GLN A 185 3.11 -15.69 -3.95
CA GLN A 185 3.08 -17.09 -3.54
C GLN A 185 4.37 -17.54 -2.86
N ASP A 186 5.53 -17.16 -3.41
CA ASP A 186 6.84 -17.54 -2.87
C ASP A 186 7.08 -16.91 -1.50
N LEU A 187 6.67 -15.65 -1.34
CA LEU A 187 6.78 -14.95 -0.06
C LEU A 187 5.81 -15.53 0.98
N VAL A 188 4.58 -15.85 0.60
CA VAL A 188 3.61 -16.51 1.50
C VAL A 188 4.12 -17.89 1.91
N ASN A 189 4.63 -18.68 0.97
CA ASN A 189 5.24 -19.98 1.25
C ASN A 189 6.43 -19.83 2.20
N TYR A 190 7.31 -18.84 1.96
CA TYR A 190 8.43 -18.55 2.84
C TYR A 190 7.96 -18.17 4.26
N LEU A 191 6.94 -17.31 4.39
CA LEU A 191 6.39 -16.93 5.69
C LEU A 191 5.85 -18.13 6.46
N ASN A 192 5.20 -19.08 5.79
CA ASN A 192 4.60 -20.25 6.44
C ASN A 192 5.63 -21.35 6.77
N THR A 193 6.64 -21.54 5.93
CA THR A 193 7.59 -22.67 6.04
C THR A 193 8.93 -22.31 6.68
N SER A 194 9.30 -21.03 6.72
CA SER A 194 10.59 -20.62 7.25
C SER A 194 10.71 -20.89 8.75
N LYS A 195 11.72 -21.67 9.14
CA LYS A 195 12.08 -21.92 10.55
C LYS A 195 12.49 -20.64 11.29
N ASP A 196 12.96 -19.63 10.57
CA ASP A 196 13.33 -18.32 11.12
C ASP A 196 12.13 -17.47 11.55
N ILE A 197 10.91 -17.89 11.19
CA ILE A 197 9.65 -17.21 11.50
C ILE A 197 8.79 -18.16 12.34
N ASN A 198 9.17 -18.32 13.60
CA ASN A 198 8.43 -19.12 14.57
C ASN A 198 7.20 -18.37 15.12
N ASP A 199 6.43 -19.01 16.00
CA ASP A 199 5.18 -18.45 16.53
C ASP A 199 5.37 -17.29 17.53
N GLU A 200 6.62 -17.04 17.92
CA GLU A 200 7.00 -15.87 18.71
C GLU A 200 7.36 -14.68 17.82
N SER A 201 7.78 -14.95 16.58
CA SER A 201 8.15 -13.93 15.62
C SER A 201 6.92 -13.15 15.19
N ARG A 202 7.01 -11.82 15.26
CA ARG A 202 5.94 -10.94 14.78
C ARG A 202 6.34 -10.19 13.53
N VAL A 203 5.39 -10.08 12.61
CA VAL A 203 5.54 -9.34 11.36
C VAL A 203 4.78 -8.02 11.47
N PHE A 204 5.45 -6.89 11.29
CA PHE A 204 4.79 -5.59 11.17
C PHE A 204 4.26 -5.43 9.75
N VAL A 205 2.93 -5.36 9.61
CA VAL A 205 2.23 -5.48 8.33
C VAL A 205 1.73 -4.10 7.89
N ILE A 206 2.29 -3.57 6.79
CA ILE A 206 1.92 -2.24 6.27
C ILE A 206 0.91 -2.39 5.13
N ASN A 207 -0.37 -2.26 5.48
CA ASN A 207 -1.51 -2.27 4.56
C ASN A 207 -1.53 -3.52 3.66
N GLN A 208 -1.37 -4.71 4.25
CA GLN A 208 -1.39 -5.98 3.52
C GLN A 208 -2.35 -7.00 4.15
N PRO A 209 -3.66 -6.93 3.85
CA PRO A 209 -4.63 -7.89 4.38
C PRO A 209 -4.31 -9.35 4.04
N ILE A 210 -3.70 -9.61 2.87
CA ILE A 210 -3.31 -10.95 2.39
C ILE A 210 -2.50 -11.72 3.44
N PHE A 211 -1.64 -11.03 4.19
CA PHE A 211 -0.87 -11.65 5.27
C PHE A 211 -1.77 -12.40 6.26
N TYR A 212 -2.88 -11.80 6.69
CA TYR A 212 -3.77 -12.38 7.69
C TYR A 212 -4.65 -13.50 7.14
N TYR A 213 -4.89 -13.55 5.83
CA TYR A 213 -5.70 -14.60 5.20
C TYR A 213 -4.87 -15.82 4.79
N HIS A 214 -3.60 -15.63 4.42
CA HIS A 214 -2.79 -16.68 3.81
C HIS A 214 -1.59 -17.11 4.66
N THR A 215 -1.39 -16.49 5.81
CA THR A 215 -0.33 -16.90 6.74
C THR A 215 -0.91 -17.24 8.10
N GLN A 216 -0.29 -18.23 8.75
CA GLN A 216 -0.62 -18.59 10.13
C GLN A 216 0.27 -17.82 11.14
N LYS A 217 0.92 -16.74 10.69
CA LYS A 217 1.91 -16.00 11.48
C LYS A 217 1.29 -14.82 12.20
N LYS A 218 1.87 -14.46 13.36
CA LYS A 218 1.39 -13.32 14.15
C LYS A 218 1.80 -12.00 13.48
N GLY A 219 0.80 -11.24 13.07
CA GLY A 219 0.97 -9.90 12.49
C GLY A 219 0.68 -8.78 13.49
N VAL A 220 1.36 -7.66 13.34
CA VAL A 220 1.06 -6.39 14.00
C VAL A 220 0.67 -5.39 12.92
N ASP A 221 -0.62 -5.04 12.87
CA ASP A 221 -1.12 -4.08 11.89
C ASP A 221 -0.58 -2.68 12.17
N TYR A 222 -0.18 -1.96 11.12
CA TYR A 222 0.35 -0.60 11.24
C TYR A 222 -0.65 0.44 11.78
N LEU A 223 -1.97 0.19 11.68
CA LEU A 223 -3.03 1.01 12.27
C LEU A 223 -3.50 0.50 13.63
N SER A 224 -2.95 -0.61 14.12
CA SER A 224 -3.25 -1.10 15.46
C SER A 224 -2.98 0.01 16.49
N PRO A 225 -3.89 0.26 17.46
CA PRO A 225 -3.67 1.25 18.52
C PRO A 225 -2.35 1.04 19.25
N TYR A 226 -1.89 -0.22 19.29
CA TYR A 226 -0.62 -0.58 19.91
C TYR A 226 0.58 -0.13 19.08
N ALA A 227 0.52 -0.20 17.75
CA ALA A 227 1.68 0.03 16.87
C ALA A 227 1.64 1.35 16.09
N VAL A 228 0.54 2.10 16.19
CA VAL A 228 0.37 3.41 15.54
C VAL A 228 1.50 4.37 15.90
N PHE A 229 2.11 4.27 17.09
CA PHE A 229 3.23 5.11 17.49
C PHE A 229 4.49 4.89 16.64
N ALA A 230 4.81 3.64 16.28
CA ALA A 230 5.90 3.38 15.35
C ALA A 230 5.58 3.95 13.96
N TRP A 231 4.34 3.79 13.50
CA TRP A 231 3.87 4.39 12.25
C TRP A 231 3.92 5.93 12.25
N ILE A 232 3.56 6.56 13.36
CA ILE A 232 3.65 8.00 13.56
C ILE A 232 5.10 8.45 13.45
N GLU A 233 6.06 7.72 14.03
CA GLU A 233 7.47 8.06 13.86
C GLU A 233 7.86 8.02 12.38
N PHE A 234 7.43 7.01 11.60
CA PHE A 234 7.66 6.97 10.15
C PHE A 234 7.05 8.16 9.40
N ARG A 235 5.94 8.72 9.87
CA ARG A 235 5.27 9.86 9.21
C ARG A 235 5.78 11.24 9.65
N LYS A 236 6.49 11.34 10.78
CA LYS A 236 7.04 12.62 11.24
C LYS A 236 8.11 13.13 10.27
N LYS A 237 8.07 14.44 9.98
CA LYS A 237 9.12 15.17 9.24
C LYS A 237 10.52 14.96 9.86
N VAL A 238 10.56 14.81 11.19
CA VAL A 238 11.77 14.54 11.97
C VAL A 238 11.49 13.35 12.91
N GLY A 239 11.20 12.19 12.34
CA GLY A 239 11.04 10.95 13.10
C GLY A 239 12.36 10.45 13.68
N SER A 240 12.29 9.70 14.79
CA SER A 240 13.48 9.08 15.37
C SER A 240 13.58 7.61 14.97
N ARG A 241 14.54 7.29 14.07
CA ARG A 241 14.87 5.93 13.64
C ARG A 241 15.13 4.99 14.84
N ARG A 242 15.90 5.48 15.83
CA ARG A 242 16.19 4.77 17.08
C ARG A 242 14.93 4.50 17.92
N LYS A 243 14.01 5.47 17.97
CA LYS A 243 12.73 5.29 18.69
C LYS A 243 11.84 4.28 17.96
N ALA A 244 11.70 4.39 16.63
CA ALA A 244 10.96 3.43 15.83
C ALA A 244 11.51 2.01 15.98
N PHE A 245 12.84 1.85 15.95
CA PHE A 245 13.52 0.57 16.19
C PHE A 245 13.18 0.00 17.56
N ARG A 246 13.30 0.81 18.62
CA ARG A 246 12.97 0.39 20.00
C ARG A 246 11.51 -0.02 20.14
N LEU A 247 10.58 0.75 19.56
CA LEU A 247 9.16 0.42 19.59
C LEU A 247 8.90 -0.93 18.90
N LEU A 248 9.37 -1.08 17.66
CA LEU A 248 9.20 -2.32 16.90
C LEU A 248 9.85 -3.52 17.60
N LYS A 249 11.15 -3.45 17.90
CA LYS A 249 11.92 -4.58 18.44
C LYS A 249 11.56 -4.90 19.90
N LYS A 250 11.49 -3.89 20.79
CA LYS A 250 11.32 -4.12 22.24
C LYS A 250 9.86 -4.13 22.67
N ALA A 251 9.07 -3.13 22.26
CA ALA A 251 7.69 -3.01 22.72
C ALA A 251 6.77 -4.00 21.98
N TYR A 252 6.93 -4.13 20.66
CA TYR A 252 6.02 -4.95 19.85
C TYR A 252 6.57 -6.34 19.52
N LYS A 253 7.85 -6.60 19.85
CA LYS A 253 8.56 -7.86 19.54
C LYS A 253 8.51 -8.20 18.05
N VAL A 254 8.63 -7.19 17.19
CA VAL A 254 8.64 -7.33 15.74
C VAL A 254 10.01 -7.78 15.27
N ASN A 255 10.04 -8.81 14.44
CA ASN A 255 11.24 -9.33 13.79
C ASN A 255 11.25 -9.06 12.30
N TYR A 256 10.08 -8.89 11.68
CA TYR A 256 9.94 -8.72 10.24
C TYR A 256 9.02 -7.55 9.89
N ILE A 257 9.21 -6.95 8.73
CA ILE A 257 8.35 -5.89 8.19
C ILE A 257 7.91 -6.32 6.79
N LEU A 258 6.60 -6.34 6.55
CA LEU A 258 6.01 -6.69 5.27
C LEU A 258 5.30 -5.48 4.66
N LEU A 259 5.66 -5.14 3.42
CA LEU A 259 5.03 -4.07 2.66
C LEU A 259 5.08 -4.34 1.15
N LYS A 260 4.23 -3.66 0.38
CA LYS A 260 4.41 -3.53 -1.07
C LYS A 260 5.41 -2.44 -1.43
N ALA A 261 6.20 -2.64 -2.49
CA ALA A 261 7.10 -1.66 -3.07
C ALA A 261 6.36 -0.35 -3.42
N ILE A 262 5.10 -0.44 -3.86
CA ILE A 262 4.30 0.75 -4.16
C ILE A 262 4.03 1.61 -2.92
N HIS A 263 3.98 1.02 -1.72
CA HIS A 263 3.83 1.77 -0.48
C HIS A 263 5.08 2.56 -0.10
N LYS A 264 6.28 2.08 -0.48
CA LYS A 264 7.52 2.88 -0.41
C LYS A 264 7.36 4.19 -1.20
N ARG A 265 6.66 4.14 -2.34
CA ARG A 265 6.38 5.31 -3.19
C ARG A 265 5.20 6.16 -2.70
N PHE A 266 4.07 5.53 -2.35
CA PHE A 266 2.85 6.23 -1.96
C PHE A 266 2.98 6.99 -0.66
N TYR A 267 3.60 6.39 0.36
CA TYR A 267 3.70 7.06 1.65
C TYR A 267 4.72 8.20 1.65
N ARG A 268 5.60 8.28 0.62
CA ARG A 268 6.69 9.27 0.51
C ARG A 268 7.44 9.50 1.82
N SER A 269 7.42 8.51 2.71
CA SER A 269 8.03 8.61 4.02
C SER A 269 9.49 8.35 3.83
N ILE A 270 10.25 9.43 3.74
CA ILE A 270 11.70 9.34 3.63
C ILE A 270 12.27 8.59 4.84
N MET A 271 11.66 8.74 6.03
CA MET A 271 12.07 8.03 7.24
C MET A 271 11.85 6.52 7.12
N LEU A 272 10.72 6.05 6.58
CA LEU A 272 10.51 4.62 6.36
C LEU A 272 11.55 4.04 5.40
N GLU A 273 11.85 4.74 4.30
CA GLU A 273 12.90 4.32 3.37
C GLU A 273 14.28 4.29 4.04
N GLU A 274 14.66 5.33 4.79
CA GLU A 274 15.90 5.36 5.57
C GLU A 274 15.96 4.20 6.58
N PHE A 275 14.86 3.95 7.30
CA PHE A 275 14.75 2.90 8.31
C PHE A 275 14.91 1.51 7.71
N LEU A 276 14.20 1.21 6.61
CA LEU A 276 14.30 -0.09 5.93
C LEU A 276 15.72 -0.33 5.39
N ASN A 277 16.40 0.71 4.91
CA ASN A 277 17.76 0.58 4.39
C ASN A 277 18.81 0.43 5.50
N CYS A 278 18.63 1.08 6.65
CA CYS A 278 19.65 1.07 7.71
C CYS A 278 19.42 -0.08 8.70
N GLU A 279 18.18 -0.23 9.18
CA GLU A 279 17.87 -1.08 10.33
C GLU A 279 17.27 -2.42 9.95
N CYS A 280 17.06 -2.68 8.67
CA CYS A 280 16.51 -3.94 8.18
C CYS A 280 17.40 -4.56 7.10
N LYS A 281 17.16 -5.84 6.82
CA LYS A 281 17.74 -6.59 5.71
C LYS A 281 16.60 -7.13 4.85
N LEU A 282 16.65 -6.93 3.54
CA LEU A 282 15.68 -7.54 2.63
C LEU A 282 15.93 -9.05 2.61
N VAL A 283 14.90 -9.83 2.94
CA VAL A 283 14.96 -11.30 3.00
C VAL A 283 14.31 -11.92 1.78
N ARG A 284 13.17 -11.38 1.36
CA ARG A 284 12.42 -11.89 0.22
C ARG A 284 11.73 -10.76 -0.52
N GLU A 285 11.70 -10.88 -1.83
CA GLU A 285 10.91 -10.06 -2.73
C GLU A 285 10.13 -10.99 -3.66
N ASP A 286 8.85 -10.68 -3.86
CA ASP A 286 7.95 -11.46 -4.73
C ASP A 286 6.80 -10.57 -5.22
N ASN A 287 6.63 -10.42 -6.53
CA ASN A 287 5.55 -9.63 -7.14
C ASN A 287 5.39 -8.21 -6.54
N GLY A 288 6.52 -7.55 -6.24
CA GLY A 288 6.55 -6.22 -5.63
C GLY A 288 6.20 -6.20 -4.15
N TRP A 289 6.10 -7.36 -3.49
CA TRP A 289 6.03 -7.48 -2.04
C TRP A 289 7.42 -7.65 -1.47
N LEU A 290 7.69 -6.98 -0.36
CA LEU A 290 9.00 -6.90 0.26
C LEU A 290 8.89 -7.35 1.71
N LEU A 291 9.63 -8.40 2.06
CA LEU A 291 9.80 -8.86 3.42
C LEU A 291 11.19 -8.49 3.92
N TYR A 292 11.22 -7.62 4.92
CA TYR A 292 12.44 -7.19 5.59
C TYR A 292 12.57 -7.87 6.95
N LYS A 293 13.76 -8.33 7.33
CA LYS A 293 14.10 -8.74 8.70
C LYS A 293 14.72 -7.57 9.42
N LEU A 294 14.17 -7.24 10.58
CA LEU A 294 14.71 -6.21 11.46
C LEU A 294 16.03 -6.71 12.07
N ARG A 295 17.06 -5.87 12.04
CA ARG A 295 18.35 -6.17 12.66
C ARG A 295 18.20 -6.44 14.16
N ASP A 296 19.19 -7.11 14.75
CA ASP A 296 19.18 -7.40 16.18
C ASP A 296 19.60 -6.19 17.01
N LYS A 297 20.49 -5.38 16.45
CA LYS A 297 20.93 -4.11 17.02
C LYS A 297 20.79 -3.01 15.97
N LEU A 298 20.93 -1.76 16.41
CA LEU A 298 21.03 -0.66 15.46
C LEU A 298 22.28 -0.86 14.60
N LEU A 299 22.23 -0.42 13.35
CA LEU A 299 23.35 -0.56 12.44
C LEU A 299 24.67 0.01 13.00
N GLU A 300 24.62 1.17 13.66
CA GLU A 300 25.81 1.75 14.27
C GLU A 300 26.39 0.89 15.39
N GLU A 301 25.54 0.18 16.14
CA GLU A 301 25.94 -0.72 17.22
C GLU A 301 26.54 -2.02 16.64
N GLU A 302 25.97 -2.56 15.54
CA GLU A 302 26.53 -3.72 14.82
C GLU A 302 27.95 -3.42 14.29
N LEU A 303 28.13 -2.25 13.65
CA LEU A 303 29.42 -1.86 13.07
C LEU A 303 30.51 -1.57 14.11
N GLN A 304 30.14 -1.33 15.37
CA GLN A 304 31.09 -1.14 16.48
C GLN A 304 31.43 -2.45 17.20
N ALA A 305 30.64 -3.52 17.01
CA ALA A 305 30.85 -4.78 17.70
C ALA A 305 32.11 -5.51 17.18
N PRO A 306 32.94 -6.09 18.08
CA PRO A 306 34.19 -6.75 17.71
C PRO A 306 34.03 -8.06 16.91
N ALA A 307 32.79 -8.53 16.66
CA ALA A 307 32.49 -9.88 16.19
C ALA A 307 32.19 -10.03 14.68
N HIS A 308 32.24 -8.96 13.86
CA HIS A 308 32.18 -9.13 12.40
C HIS A 308 33.53 -9.64 11.85
N LYS A 309 33.84 -10.91 12.16
CA LYS A 309 35.12 -11.61 11.96
C LYS A 309 35.35 -12.18 10.54
N GLN A 310 34.49 -11.90 9.56
CA GLN A 310 34.73 -12.31 8.17
C GLN A 310 34.26 -11.24 7.20
N ILE A 311 34.85 -10.05 7.31
CA ILE A 311 34.78 -9.08 6.24
C ILE A 311 36.13 -9.10 5.54
N LYS A 312 36.16 -9.60 4.29
CA LYS A 312 37.33 -9.39 3.42
C LYS A 312 37.33 -7.92 3.05
N VAL A 313 38.19 -7.18 3.74
CA VAL A 313 38.43 -5.78 3.51
C VAL A 313 39.56 -5.70 2.49
N TRP A 314 39.33 -4.87 1.50
CA TRP A 314 40.20 -4.74 0.36
C TRP A 314 41.33 -3.73 0.65
N TYR A 315 42.57 -4.10 0.32
CA TYR A 315 43.81 -3.39 0.72
C TYR A 315 44.78 -3.13 -0.44
N GLY A 316 44.32 -2.90 -1.68
CA GLY A 316 45.24 -2.95 -2.82
C GLY A 316 45.98 -4.29 -2.91
N ASP A 317 47.19 -4.27 -3.48
CA ASP A 317 47.99 -5.39 -4.01
C ASP A 317 48.24 -6.62 -3.10
N GLN A 318 47.74 -6.69 -1.85
CA GLN A 318 47.81 -7.89 -1.02
C GLN A 318 46.52 -8.16 -0.22
N LEU A 319 45.93 -9.33 -0.46
CA LEU A 319 44.92 -9.97 0.39
C LEU A 319 45.57 -10.45 1.70
N LYS A 320 45.39 -9.71 2.80
CA LYS A 320 45.71 -10.24 4.15
C LYS A 320 44.56 -11.08 4.74
N PRO A 321 44.86 -12.05 5.64
CA PRO A 321 43.87 -12.93 6.26
C PRO A 321 42.85 -12.13 7.11
N PRO A 322 41.70 -12.74 7.48
CA PRO A 322 40.58 -12.03 8.11
C PRO A 322 40.97 -11.35 9.43
N GLY A 323 40.96 -10.02 9.42
CA GLY A 323 41.10 -9.14 10.60
C GLY A 323 39.79 -8.45 10.97
N THR A 324 39.78 -7.70 12.08
CA THR A 324 38.57 -6.97 12.51
C THR A 324 38.36 -5.70 11.67
N ILE A 325 37.13 -5.13 11.63
CA ILE A 325 36.83 -3.83 10.97
C ILE A 325 37.73 -2.69 11.48
N LYS A 326 38.37 -2.86 12.63
CA LYS A 326 39.31 -1.90 13.23
C LYS A 326 40.71 -1.96 12.61
N ASP A 327 41.09 -3.07 11.98
CA ASP A 327 42.40 -3.26 11.34
C ASP A 327 42.41 -2.80 9.86
N VAL A 328 41.27 -2.24 9.43
CA VAL A 328 41.05 -1.68 8.09
C VAL A 328 41.83 -0.40 7.91
N LYS A 329 42.99 -0.52 7.25
CA LYS A 329 43.64 0.55 6.50
C LYS A 329 42.57 1.30 5.69
N GLU A 330 42.22 2.46 6.20
CA GLU A 330 41.17 3.32 5.70
C GLU A 330 41.59 3.88 4.33
N ILE A 331 41.10 3.27 3.26
CA ILE A 331 41.23 3.86 1.93
C ILE A 331 40.17 4.93 1.82
N SER A 332 40.59 6.18 1.95
CA SER A 332 39.76 7.34 1.69
C SER A 332 40.11 7.84 0.29
N PRO A 333 39.53 7.27 -0.78
CA PRO A 333 39.80 7.74 -2.13
C PRO A 333 39.49 9.23 -2.22
N SER A 334 40.20 9.96 -3.07
CA SER A 334 39.92 11.39 -3.26
C SER A 334 38.55 11.55 -3.92
N LEU A 335 37.63 12.28 -3.27
CA LEU A 335 36.35 12.65 -3.90
C LEU A 335 36.62 13.40 -5.20
N PHE A 336 35.88 13.04 -6.24
CA PHE A 336 35.93 13.81 -7.48
C PHE A 336 34.54 14.04 -8.05
N ARG A 337 34.46 15.05 -8.91
CA ARG A 337 33.23 15.49 -9.55
C ARG A 337 32.87 14.53 -10.67
N LEU A 338 31.72 13.87 -10.55
CA LEU A 338 31.20 12.95 -11.55
C LEU A 338 30.31 13.64 -12.60
N SER A 339 29.65 14.76 -12.26
CA SER A 339 28.78 15.47 -13.23
C SER A 339 28.77 16.99 -13.06
N ARG A 340 28.38 17.69 -14.14
CA ARG A 340 28.34 19.16 -14.27
C ARG A 340 27.08 19.84 -13.70
N ARG A 341 26.23 19.15 -12.93
CA ARG A 341 25.03 19.80 -12.37
C ARG A 341 25.34 20.51 -11.04
N GLY A 342 25.23 21.85 -11.06
CA GLY A 342 25.46 22.75 -9.93
C GLY A 342 26.89 23.31 -9.80
N ILE A 343 27.01 24.51 -9.20
CA ILE A 343 28.29 25.14 -8.81
C ILE A 343 28.45 24.98 -7.29
N TYR A 344 29.46 24.24 -6.86
CA TYR A 344 29.68 23.87 -5.47
C TYR A 344 31.17 23.81 -5.14
N LYS A 345 31.51 23.87 -3.85
CA LYS A 345 32.88 23.73 -3.34
C LYS A 345 32.96 22.52 -2.40
N PHE A 346 34.09 21.83 -2.50
CA PHE A 346 34.54 20.87 -1.49
C PHE A 346 35.47 21.61 -0.54
N GLU A 347 35.16 21.56 0.76
CA GLU A 347 36.07 21.99 1.81
C GLU A 347 36.43 20.77 2.65
N VAL A 348 37.71 20.40 2.67
CA VAL A 348 38.22 19.41 3.63
C VAL A 348 38.57 20.19 4.90
N LYS A 349 37.66 20.17 5.89
CA LYS A 349 37.82 20.99 7.11
C LYS A 349 38.70 20.36 8.17
N ASP A 350 38.96 19.06 8.08
CA ASP A 350 39.78 18.36 9.07
C ASP A 350 40.59 17.25 8.40
N LYS A 351 41.90 17.47 8.24
CA LYS A 351 42.82 16.47 7.67
C LYS A 351 43.00 15.26 8.60
N LYS A 352 42.80 15.42 9.92
CA LYS A 352 42.95 14.33 10.91
C LYS A 352 41.67 13.48 11.02
N GLN A 353 40.48 14.10 10.96
CA GLN A 353 39.20 13.37 10.97
C GLN A 353 38.64 13.06 9.57
N LYS A 354 39.37 13.43 8.50
CA LYS A 354 38.99 13.22 7.09
C LYS A 354 37.54 13.63 6.77
N THR A 355 37.06 14.71 7.40
CA THR A 355 35.69 15.19 7.20
C THR A 355 35.62 16.07 5.96
N ILE A 356 34.76 15.66 5.03
CA ILE A 356 34.49 16.37 3.78
C ILE A 356 33.22 17.19 3.97
N LEU A 357 33.33 18.50 3.78
CA LEU A 357 32.21 19.42 3.75
C LEU A 357 31.86 19.76 2.30
N VAL A 358 30.61 19.52 1.92
CA VAL A 358 30.09 19.86 0.60
C VAL A 358 29.03 20.94 0.77
N HIS A 359 29.19 22.02 0.01
CA HIS A 359 28.24 23.13 0.01
C HIS A 359 28.16 23.81 -1.33
N GLN A 360 26.99 24.40 -1.61
CA GLN A 360 26.77 25.16 -2.83
C GLN A 360 27.38 26.55 -2.69
N THR A 361 28.13 27.00 -3.71
CA THR A 361 28.71 28.34 -3.72
C THR A 361 27.80 29.39 -4.33
N ARG A 362 26.93 28.99 -5.28
CA ARG A 362 25.97 29.89 -5.92
C ARG A 362 24.67 29.15 -6.20
N ILE A 363 23.55 29.77 -5.79
CA ILE A 363 22.21 29.32 -6.14
C ILE A 363 21.73 30.15 -7.32
N LYS A 364 21.44 29.51 -8.45
CA LYS A 364 20.75 30.15 -9.56
C LYS A 364 19.25 30.00 -9.35
N LYS A 365 18.52 31.12 -9.36
CA LYS A 365 17.06 31.14 -9.25
C LYS A 365 16.48 30.39 -10.46
N GLY A 366 15.64 29.38 -10.23
CA GLY A 366 14.99 28.58 -11.28
C GLY A 366 15.69 27.27 -11.67
N GLU A 367 16.96 27.06 -11.30
CA GLU A 367 17.62 25.76 -11.53
C GLU A 367 17.35 24.79 -10.36
N LYS A 368 17.11 23.51 -10.68
CA LYS A 368 17.11 22.45 -9.66
C LYS A 368 18.53 22.34 -9.09
N ASN A 369 18.75 22.89 -7.90
CA ASN A 369 20.01 22.83 -7.13
C ASN A 369 20.35 21.38 -6.73
N ARG A 370 20.72 20.54 -7.70
CA ARG A 370 21.10 19.15 -7.49
C ARG A 370 22.57 18.99 -7.79
N ILE A 371 23.33 18.67 -6.75
CA ILE A 371 24.76 18.41 -6.79
C ILE A 371 24.97 16.90 -6.83
N GLN A 372 25.80 16.44 -7.77
CA GLN A 372 26.21 15.04 -7.88
C GLN A 372 27.73 14.93 -7.89
N PHE A 373 28.25 14.08 -7.02
CA PHE A 373 29.68 13.85 -6.84
C PHE A 373 29.92 12.47 -6.24
N GLY A 374 31.15 11.97 -6.21
CA GLY A 374 31.37 10.63 -5.69
C GLY A 374 32.79 10.11 -5.82
N TYR A 375 32.89 8.80 -5.72
CA TYR A 375 34.09 8.00 -5.89
C TYR A 375 33.86 7.00 -7.02
N GLU A 376 34.90 6.67 -7.77
CA GLU A 376 34.90 5.60 -8.77
C GLU A 376 35.96 4.61 -8.34
N PHE A 377 35.57 3.34 -8.32
CA PHE A 377 36.37 2.24 -7.80
C PHE A 377 37.73 2.17 -8.51
N ASN A 378 37.75 2.34 -9.83
CA ASN A 378 38.97 2.17 -10.64
C ASN A 378 39.74 3.49 -10.85
N ARG A 379 39.46 4.56 -10.09
CA ARG A 379 40.07 5.88 -10.32
C ARG A 379 40.75 6.42 -9.07
N ARG A 380 42.08 6.59 -9.14
CA ARG A 380 42.94 7.23 -8.12
C ARG A 380 42.98 6.50 -6.76
N GLY A 381 43.64 5.34 -6.74
CA GLY A 381 44.16 4.74 -5.49
C GLY A 381 43.49 3.45 -5.04
N LEU A 382 42.70 2.80 -5.90
CA LEU A 382 42.05 1.52 -5.63
C LEU A 382 42.39 0.47 -6.71
N ASP A 383 43.46 0.67 -7.50
CA ASP A 383 43.89 0.02 -8.77
C ASP A 383 43.69 -1.51 -8.90
N GLU A 384 42.47 -2.00 -8.73
CA GLU A 384 42.11 -3.40 -8.82
C GLU A 384 40.89 -3.64 -9.69
N LYS A 385 40.82 -4.90 -10.10
CA LYS A 385 39.73 -5.43 -10.87
C LYS A 385 38.42 -5.34 -10.08
N ILE A 386 37.39 -4.86 -10.75
CA ILE A 386 36.04 -4.79 -10.22
C ILE A 386 35.58 -6.20 -9.80
N PRO A 387 35.06 -6.40 -8.57
CA PRO A 387 34.71 -7.71 -8.05
C PRO A 387 33.36 -8.19 -8.59
N GLU A 388 33.33 -8.61 -9.85
CA GLU A 388 32.14 -9.11 -10.53
C GLU A 388 31.47 -10.28 -9.78
N GLY A 389 30.14 -10.32 -9.79
CA GLY A 389 29.34 -11.34 -9.12
C GLY A 389 29.19 -11.14 -7.60
N LYS A 390 30.05 -10.32 -6.97
CA LYS A 390 30.03 -10.04 -5.54
C LYS A 390 29.23 -8.79 -5.19
N TYR A 391 28.88 -8.66 -3.92
CA TYR A 391 28.34 -7.43 -3.37
C TYR A 391 29.47 -6.49 -2.96
N VAL A 392 29.41 -5.25 -3.46
CA VAL A 392 30.22 -4.14 -2.96
C VAL A 392 29.33 -3.27 -2.09
N ASN A 393 29.70 -3.16 -0.82
CA ASN A 393 28.97 -2.44 0.20
C ASN A 393 29.76 -1.18 0.56
N PHE A 394 29.17 -0.04 0.30
CA PHE A 394 29.74 1.25 0.68
C PHE A 394 29.14 1.68 2.01
N VAL A 395 29.99 1.75 3.03
CA VAL A 395 29.63 2.22 4.37
C VAL A 395 30.07 3.67 4.48
N VAL A 396 29.14 4.59 4.68
CA VAL A 396 29.43 6.03 4.71
C VAL A 396 28.76 6.67 5.91
N ARG A 397 29.49 7.53 6.62
CA ARG A 397 28.91 8.37 7.66
C ARG A 397 28.58 9.76 7.11
N THR A 398 27.33 10.18 7.20
CA THR A 398 26.89 11.49 6.70
C THR A 398 26.06 12.26 7.72
N ALA A 399 26.03 13.59 7.56
CA ALA A 399 25.12 14.50 8.27
C ALA A 399 24.77 15.69 7.37
N ILE A 400 23.50 16.09 7.34
CA ILE A 400 23.00 17.23 6.55
C ILE A 400 22.58 18.42 7.42
N SER A 401 22.27 19.56 6.80
CA SER A 401 21.63 20.67 7.52
C SER A 401 20.18 20.31 7.96
N PRO A 402 19.70 20.79 9.13
CA PRO A 402 18.37 20.47 9.65
C PRO A 402 17.18 20.90 8.78
N ASN A 403 17.35 21.85 7.89
CA ASN A 403 16.32 22.27 6.93
C ASN A 403 16.15 21.28 5.77
N LEU A 404 17.09 20.34 5.58
CA LEU A 404 17.09 19.38 4.47
C LEU A 404 16.48 18.01 4.81
N LEU A 405 15.94 17.82 6.02
CA LEU A 405 15.47 16.51 6.51
C LEU A 405 14.32 15.92 5.66
N ASN A 406 13.56 16.76 4.94
CA ASN A 406 12.46 16.34 4.07
C ASN A 406 12.83 16.28 2.59
N ILE A 407 14.13 16.34 2.27
CA ILE A 407 14.60 16.37 0.89
C ILE A 407 15.29 15.05 0.58
N HIS A 408 14.95 14.48 -0.57
CA HIS A 408 15.53 13.22 -1.06
C HIS A 408 17.01 13.41 -1.46
N ASN A 409 17.87 13.40 -0.45
CA ASN A 409 19.31 13.25 -0.62
C ASN A 409 19.64 11.76 -0.55
N CYS A 410 20.45 11.26 -1.48
CA CYS A 410 20.73 9.82 -1.53
C CYS A 410 22.18 9.51 -1.87
N ILE A 411 22.65 8.41 -1.31
CA ILE A 411 23.87 7.72 -1.70
C ILE A 411 23.45 6.69 -2.74
N ILE A 412 24.20 6.58 -3.83
CA ILE A 412 23.87 5.77 -4.98
C ILE A 412 25.11 4.95 -5.34
N ALA A 413 25.04 3.64 -5.30
CA ALA A 413 26.05 2.77 -5.88
C ALA A 413 25.62 2.44 -7.31
N VAL A 414 26.48 2.68 -8.29
CA VAL A 414 26.16 2.50 -9.71
C VAL A 414 27.22 1.64 -10.35
N ASP A 415 26.80 0.62 -11.09
CA ASP A 415 27.67 -0.12 -12.00
C ASP A 415 27.35 0.21 -13.46
N TYR A 416 28.36 0.15 -14.32
CA TYR A 416 28.24 0.36 -15.76
C TYR A 416 28.85 -0.80 -16.51
N ARG A 417 28.13 -1.31 -17.50
CA ARG A 417 28.60 -2.33 -18.42
C ARG A 417 28.80 -1.71 -19.80
N GLU A 418 30.01 -1.80 -20.32
CA GLU A 418 30.33 -1.27 -21.66
C GLU A 418 29.63 -2.08 -22.77
N SER A 419 29.54 -3.40 -22.59
CA SER A 419 29.01 -4.32 -23.60
C SER A 419 27.58 -3.99 -24.04
N ASP A 420 26.75 -3.50 -23.13
CA ASP A 420 25.34 -3.16 -23.38
C ASP A 420 25.01 -1.68 -23.12
N LYS A 421 26.01 -0.88 -22.74
CA LYS A 421 25.88 0.55 -22.39
C LYS A 421 24.83 0.82 -21.30
N THR A 422 24.61 -0.12 -20.38
CA THR A 422 23.61 0.02 -19.32
C THR A 422 24.19 0.42 -17.96
N TRP A 423 23.44 1.28 -17.27
CA TRP A 423 23.71 1.66 -15.87
C TRP A 423 22.69 1.00 -14.95
N GLU A 424 23.14 0.35 -13.89
CA GLU A 424 22.26 -0.14 -12.83
C GLU A 424 22.65 0.50 -11.51
N GLN A 425 21.66 0.92 -10.73
CA GLN A 425 21.89 1.70 -9.52
C GLN A 425 21.14 1.14 -8.33
N GLU A 426 21.81 1.13 -7.20
CA GLU A 426 21.22 0.94 -5.88
C GLU A 426 21.30 2.24 -5.10
N LYS A 427 20.28 2.56 -4.30
CA LYS A 427 20.22 3.84 -3.60
C LYS A 427 19.77 3.71 -2.15
N THR A 428 20.42 4.50 -1.29
CA THR A 428 20.07 4.68 0.11
C THR A 428 19.83 6.16 0.38
N VAL A 429 18.64 6.50 0.90
CA VAL A 429 18.28 7.88 1.25
C VAL A 429 18.85 8.23 2.63
N PHE A 430 19.35 9.46 2.79
CA PHE A 430 19.86 9.97 4.06
C PHE A 430 19.19 11.30 4.44
N THR A 431 18.83 11.43 5.71
CA THR A 431 17.99 12.55 6.19
C THR A 431 18.35 13.00 7.59
N SER A 432 19.52 12.67 8.14
CA SER A 432 19.85 13.08 9.51
C SER A 432 20.74 14.32 9.56
N HIS A 433 20.40 15.26 10.45
CA HIS A 433 21.30 16.36 10.81
C HIS A 433 22.42 15.96 11.77
N GLN A 434 22.28 14.80 12.41
CA GLN A 434 23.31 14.17 13.22
C GLN A 434 24.12 13.21 12.36
N TRP A 435 25.34 12.91 12.81
CA TRP A 435 26.18 11.91 12.16
C TRP A 435 25.54 10.53 12.21
N ARG A 436 25.23 9.97 11.04
CA ARG A 436 24.67 8.63 10.89
C ARG A 436 25.43 7.81 9.87
N THR A 437 25.45 6.51 10.08
CA THR A 437 26.05 5.58 9.14
C THR A 437 24.98 5.02 8.21
N TYR A 438 25.32 4.96 6.93
CA TYR A 438 24.48 4.44 5.86
C TYR A 438 25.27 3.38 5.11
N ILE A 439 24.56 2.36 4.65
CA ILE A 439 25.10 1.33 3.76
C ILE A 439 24.35 1.41 2.44
N VAL A 440 25.10 1.34 1.34
CA VAL A 440 24.54 1.03 0.02
C VAL A 440 25.28 -0.18 -0.53
N SER A 441 24.53 -1.24 -0.81
CA SER A 441 25.04 -2.52 -1.28
C SER A 441 24.64 -2.72 -2.72
N LYS A 442 25.61 -2.96 -3.62
CA LYS A 442 25.36 -3.26 -5.03
C LYS A 442 25.97 -4.61 -5.38
N LYS A 443 25.16 -5.52 -5.93
CA LYS A 443 25.70 -6.71 -6.61
C LYS A 443 26.29 -6.26 -7.93
N VAL A 444 27.59 -6.48 -8.11
CA VAL A 444 28.31 -6.07 -9.32
C VAL A 444 28.02 -7.05 -10.44
N ARG A 445 27.53 -6.56 -11.58
CA ARG A 445 27.22 -7.40 -12.73
C ARG A 445 28.48 -7.91 -13.44
N PRO A 446 28.46 -9.13 -14.00
CA PRO A 446 29.51 -9.58 -14.92
C PRO A 446 29.74 -8.59 -16.07
N GLY A 447 31.01 -8.34 -16.42
CA GLY A 447 31.41 -7.36 -17.45
C GLY A 447 31.24 -5.90 -17.06
N THR A 448 31.20 -5.59 -15.75
CA THR A 448 31.15 -4.20 -15.26
C THR A 448 32.51 -3.54 -15.46
N THR A 449 32.54 -2.43 -16.20
CA THR A 449 33.77 -1.66 -16.47
C THR A 449 33.95 -0.49 -15.52
N ARG A 450 32.88 -0.01 -14.87
CA ARG A 450 32.93 1.10 -13.91
C ARG A 450 32.01 0.84 -12.73
N LEU A 451 32.50 1.09 -11.53
CA LEU A 451 31.73 1.03 -10.29
C LEU A 451 31.89 2.34 -9.54
N ILE A 452 30.78 2.99 -9.20
CA ILE A 452 30.75 4.38 -8.75
C ILE A 452 29.89 4.50 -7.48
N LEU A 453 30.44 5.09 -6.43
CA LEU A 453 29.67 5.58 -5.28
C LEU A 453 29.37 7.05 -5.47
N MET A 454 28.12 7.41 -5.70
CA MET A 454 27.66 8.77 -5.95
C MET A 454 26.79 9.29 -4.80
N PHE A 455 26.96 10.56 -4.47
CA PHE A 455 26.08 11.33 -3.60
C PHE A 455 25.24 12.26 -4.45
N ARG A 456 23.93 12.26 -4.20
CA ARG A 456 22.99 13.25 -4.71
C ARG A 456 22.57 14.15 -3.56
N PHE A 457 23.03 15.39 -3.59
CA PHE A 457 22.76 16.40 -2.58
C PHE A 457 21.94 17.54 -3.17
N THR A 458 20.85 17.93 -2.51
CA THR A 458 19.92 18.95 -3.00
C THR A 458 19.78 20.09 -2.00
N PRO A 459 20.77 21.00 -1.92
CA PRO A 459 20.69 22.17 -1.04
C PRO A 459 19.58 23.15 -1.49
N GLN A 460 18.95 23.80 -0.53
CA GLN A 460 17.98 24.88 -0.72
C GLN A 460 18.59 26.27 -0.49
N SER A 461 19.69 26.35 0.24
CA SER A 461 20.39 27.58 0.60
C SER A 461 21.91 27.41 0.52
N GLN A 462 22.64 28.51 0.36
CA GLN A 462 24.11 28.52 0.45
C GLN A 462 24.63 28.25 1.86
N LYS A 463 23.76 28.16 2.88
CA LYS A 463 24.10 27.74 4.25
C LYS A 463 23.98 26.23 4.43
N ASP A 464 23.43 25.53 3.44
CA ASP A 464 23.21 24.10 3.54
C ASP A 464 24.51 23.33 3.33
N ARG A 465 24.72 22.34 4.18
CA ARG A 465 25.94 21.55 4.25
C ARG A 465 25.60 20.07 4.20
N LEU A 466 26.38 19.32 3.44
CA LEU A 466 26.51 17.88 3.58
C LEU A 466 27.90 17.60 4.13
N ARG A 467 27.96 16.91 5.26
CA ARG A 467 29.19 16.44 5.89
C ARG A 467 29.32 14.94 5.65
N ILE A 468 30.49 14.49 5.21
CA ILE A 468 30.81 13.09 4.92
C ILE A 468 32.11 12.73 5.64
N LYS A 469 32.16 11.54 6.25
CA LYS A 469 33.40 10.96 6.80
C LYS A 469 33.32 9.43 6.85
N ASP A 470 34.42 8.80 7.26
CA ASP A 470 34.51 7.36 7.52
C ASP A 470 33.99 6.50 6.35
N THR A 471 34.29 6.86 5.10
CA THR A 471 33.85 6.09 3.92
C THR A 471 34.67 4.81 3.82
N LYS A 472 33.99 3.66 3.82
CA LYS A 472 34.60 2.32 3.70
C LYS A 472 33.95 1.53 2.59
N ILE A 473 34.72 0.65 1.96
CA ILE A 473 34.23 -0.31 0.97
C ILE A 473 34.43 -1.73 1.52
N VAL A 474 33.38 -2.54 1.42
CA VAL A 474 33.37 -3.92 1.90
C VAL A 474 32.88 -4.82 0.78
N ILE A 475 33.66 -5.85 0.43
CA ILE A 475 33.30 -6.85 -0.57
C ILE A 475 32.80 -8.11 0.14
N SER A 476 31.64 -8.62 -0.26
CA SER A 476 31.01 -9.80 0.37
C SER A 476 30.17 -10.61 -0.61
N GLU A 477 29.82 -11.83 -0.23
CA GLU A 477 28.93 -12.71 -1.02
C GLU A 477 27.44 -12.35 -0.86
N LYS A 478 27.10 -11.59 0.19
CA LYS A 478 25.72 -11.16 0.52
C LYS A 478 25.69 -9.68 0.89
N PRO A 479 24.56 -8.97 0.71
CA PRO A 479 24.43 -7.59 1.16
C PRO A 479 24.57 -7.50 2.70
N LEU A 480 25.18 -6.41 3.20
CA LEU A 480 25.44 -6.18 4.63
C LEU A 480 24.20 -5.89 5.48
#